data_AF-A0A7S4CIJ0-F1
#
_entry.id   AF-A0A7S4CIJ0-F1
#
_cell.length_a   1.000
_cell.length_b   1.000
_cell.length_c   1.000
_cell.angle_alpha   90.00
_cell.angle_beta   90.00
_cell.angle_gamma   90.00
#
_symmetry.space_group_name_H-M   'P 1'
#
loop_
_entity.id
_entity.type
_entity.pdbx_description
1 polymer ?
#
loop_
_entity_poly.entity_id
_entity_poly.type
_entity_poly.pdbx_seq_one_letter_code
_entity_poly.pdbx_strand_id
1 'polypeptide(L)'
;TDAKTPGRTDPKSPGRTPGKQQPYSLKPSADICSKICELGGQLTVEQLKNPTYDCMHPVYQHIVKVFREPSYVFCDANELYFVRDLIEIVAGTGYQGFGIKDLVEPDYRRTKRILSALLTFNDFREARIKSYEQALCTLVQHKDMKTALKLEVQGLKEDIAARQLMVRENEAEVQSTRQDCDQLLQQLRQAKQEKGQLEATKVELQARLNAAQDQNA
;
A
#
# COMPACT_ATOMS: atom_id res chain seq x y z
N THR A 1 17.88 -87.93 1.76
CA THR A 1 16.86 -86.91 1.42
C THR A 1 17.00 -85.79 2.43
N ASP A 2 17.93 -84.88 2.17
CA ASP A 2 18.27 -83.77 3.06
C ASP A 2 17.72 -82.47 2.47
N ALA A 3 16.66 -81.94 3.10
CA ALA A 3 16.08 -80.65 2.76
C ALA A 3 16.80 -79.55 3.55
N LYS A 4 17.51 -78.68 2.82
CA LYS A 4 18.27 -77.55 3.35
C LYS A 4 17.37 -76.31 3.36
N THR A 5 16.99 -75.84 4.54
CA THR A 5 16.17 -74.63 4.75
C THR A 5 16.98 -73.36 4.41
N PRO A 6 16.44 -72.40 3.62
CA PRO A 6 17.14 -71.15 3.33
C PRO A 6 16.98 -70.15 4.50
N GLY A 7 18.10 -69.49 4.83
CA GLY A 7 18.24 -68.57 5.94
C GLY A 7 17.36 -67.33 5.81
N ARG A 8 16.72 -66.98 6.94
CA ARG A 8 16.01 -65.72 7.18
C ARG A 8 17.04 -64.59 7.24
N THR A 9 17.03 -63.69 6.27
CA THR A 9 17.73 -62.40 6.38
C THR A 9 16.84 -61.42 7.12
N ASP A 10 17.26 -61.00 8.32
CA ASP A 10 16.61 -59.93 9.06
C ASP A 10 16.61 -58.63 8.22
N PRO A 11 15.49 -57.90 8.16
CA PRO A 11 15.48 -56.59 7.52
C PRO A 11 16.30 -55.63 8.37
N LYS A 12 17.43 -55.19 7.80
CA LYS A 12 18.25 -54.08 8.29
C LYS A 12 17.33 -52.92 8.71
N SER A 13 17.43 -52.53 9.97
CA SER A 13 16.78 -51.35 10.51
C SER A 13 17.03 -50.14 9.60
N PRO A 14 16.00 -49.36 9.21
CA PRO A 14 16.20 -48.18 8.41
C PRO A 14 17.06 -47.18 9.19
N GLY A 15 18.14 -46.75 8.53
CA GLY A 15 19.19 -45.93 9.10
C GLY A 15 18.68 -44.67 9.78
N ARG A 16 19.39 -44.28 10.84
CA ARG A 16 19.34 -42.95 11.44
C ARG A 16 19.42 -41.91 10.32
N THR A 17 18.35 -41.15 10.11
CA THR A 17 18.39 -39.94 9.30
C THR A 17 19.46 -38.99 9.84
N PRO A 18 20.25 -38.33 8.97
CA PRO A 18 21.23 -37.33 9.37
C PRO A 18 20.54 -36.24 10.20
N GLY A 19 21.22 -35.75 11.24
CA GLY A 19 20.66 -34.85 12.24
C GLY A 19 19.86 -33.70 11.60
N LYS A 20 18.55 -33.65 11.90
CA LYS A 20 17.68 -32.52 11.53
C LYS A 20 18.31 -31.24 12.09
N GLN A 21 18.93 -30.43 11.23
CA GLN A 21 19.36 -29.09 11.60
C GLN A 21 18.12 -28.34 12.09
N GLN A 22 18.21 -27.76 13.29
CA GLN A 22 17.12 -26.94 13.83
C GLN A 22 16.99 -25.69 12.95
N PRO A 23 15.76 -25.20 12.65
CA PRO A 23 15.55 -24.07 11.75
C PRO A 23 15.97 -22.72 12.36
N TYR A 24 16.46 -22.72 13.60
CA TYR A 24 16.89 -21.55 14.36
C TYR A 24 18.30 -21.74 14.92
N SER A 25 19.05 -20.64 15.03
CA SER A 25 20.39 -20.64 15.64
C SER A 25 20.29 -20.71 17.17
N LEU A 26 21.16 -21.50 17.79
CA LEU A 26 21.30 -21.49 19.25
C LEU A 26 21.99 -20.21 19.70
N LYS A 27 21.33 -19.46 20.59
CA LYS A 27 21.88 -18.22 21.12
C LYS A 27 22.76 -18.50 22.36
N PRO A 28 23.83 -17.72 22.59
CA PRO A 28 24.56 -17.71 23.85
C PRO A 28 23.62 -17.45 25.03
N SER A 29 23.94 -18.02 26.20
CA SER A 29 23.07 -17.88 27.38
C SER A 29 22.97 -16.42 27.86
N ALA A 30 24.04 -15.64 27.70
CA ALA A 30 24.05 -14.20 27.99
C ALA A 30 23.07 -13.44 27.08
N ASP A 31 23.12 -13.68 25.77
CA ASP A 31 22.23 -13.05 24.79
C ASP A 31 20.76 -13.39 25.04
N ILE A 32 20.48 -14.65 25.43
CA ILE A 32 19.12 -15.06 25.80
C ILE A 32 18.62 -14.23 26.98
N CYS A 33 19.40 -14.15 28.06
CA CYS A 33 19.04 -13.37 29.24
C CYS A 33 18.85 -11.88 28.90
N SER A 34 19.77 -11.27 28.13
CA SER A 34 19.65 -9.87 27.70
C SER A 34 18.34 -9.62 26.97
N LYS A 35 18.03 -10.44 25.97
CA LYS A 35 16.80 -10.27 25.17
C LYS A 35 15.54 -10.51 25.98
N ILE A 36 15.54 -11.47 26.92
CA ILE A 36 14.40 -11.66 27.81
C ILE A 36 14.17 -10.42 28.68
N CYS A 37 15.24 -9.80 29.18
CA CYS A 37 15.16 -8.54 29.91
C CYS A 37 14.68 -7.36 29.02
N GLU A 38 15.16 -7.26 27.78
CA GLU A 38 14.70 -6.26 26.81
C GLU A 38 13.20 -6.38 26.53
N LEU A 39 12.68 -7.60 26.48
CA LEU A 39 11.24 -7.85 26.34
C LEU A 39 10.44 -7.52 27.60
N GLY A 40 11.09 -7.26 28.75
CA GLY A 40 10.46 -6.95 30.04
C GLY A 40 10.36 -8.13 31.02
N GLY A 41 10.96 -9.28 30.68
CA GLY A 41 11.08 -10.42 31.58
C GLY A 41 12.27 -10.31 32.54
N GLN A 42 12.41 -11.28 33.45
CA GLN A 42 13.55 -11.36 34.37
C GLN A 42 14.16 -12.76 34.31
N LEU A 43 15.40 -12.88 33.84
CA LEU A 43 16.12 -14.14 33.79
C LEU A 43 17.63 -13.90 33.87
N THR A 44 18.30 -14.51 34.86
CA THR A 44 19.77 -14.48 34.96
C THR A 44 20.40 -15.69 34.28
N VAL A 45 21.70 -15.59 33.96
CA VAL A 45 22.45 -16.70 33.36
C VAL A 45 22.53 -17.92 34.29
N GLU A 46 22.57 -17.69 35.61
CA GLU A 46 22.57 -18.77 36.61
C GLU A 46 21.23 -19.49 36.68
N GLN A 47 20.13 -18.74 36.69
CA GLN A 47 18.77 -19.30 36.61
C GLN A 47 18.56 -20.08 35.32
N LEU A 48 19.09 -19.61 34.19
CA LEU A 48 19.02 -20.35 32.94
C LEU A 48 19.85 -21.64 32.98
N LYS A 49 21.04 -21.63 33.60
CA LYS A 49 21.91 -22.82 33.73
C LYS A 49 21.29 -23.89 34.64
N ASN A 50 20.55 -23.47 35.67
CA ASN A 50 19.85 -24.33 36.61
C ASN A 50 18.36 -23.96 36.62
N PRO A 51 17.62 -24.27 35.54
CA PRO A 51 16.25 -23.83 35.43
C PRO A 51 15.37 -24.59 36.42
N THR A 52 14.46 -23.88 37.05
CA THR A 52 13.41 -24.42 37.92
C THR A 52 12.07 -23.93 37.40
N TYR A 53 10.98 -24.60 37.81
CA TYR A 53 9.63 -24.13 37.50
C TYR A 53 9.45 -22.67 37.92
N ASP A 54 9.83 -22.32 39.15
CA ASP A 54 9.62 -20.97 39.72
C ASP A 54 10.33 -19.85 38.95
N CYS A 55 11.52 -20.11 38.38
CA CYS A 55 12.22 -19.09 37.60
C CYS A 55 11.80 -19.06 36.14
N MET A 56 11.42 -20.20 35.55
CA MET A 56 11.08 -20.29 34.13
C MET A 56 9.63 -19.96 33.84
N HIS A 57 8.72 -20.29 34.75
CA HIS A 57 7.29 -20.07 34.58
C HIS A 57 6.94 -18.59 34.34
N PRO A 58 7.43 -17.61 35.14
CA PRO A 58 7.20 -16.18 34.88
C PRO A 58 7.77 -15.72 33.54
N VAL A 59 8.91 -16.25 33.13
CA VAL A 59 9.53 -15.94 31.82
C VAL A 59 8.61 -16.40 30.69
N TYR A 60 8.11 -17.62 30.76
CA TYR A 60 7.20 -18.15 29.75
C TYR A 60 5.85 -17.43 29.74
N GLN A 61 5.29 -17.10 30.90
CA GLN A 61 4.07 -16.29 30.98
C GLN A 61 4.26 -14.93 30.29
N HIS A 62 5.40 -14.27 30.55
CA HIS A 62 5.73 -13.00 29.92
C HIS A 62 5.84 -13.13 28.40
N ILE A 63 6.51 -14.18 27.92
CA ILE A 63 6.59 -14.50 26.50
C ILE A 63 5.19 -14.64 25.90
N VAL A 64 4.30 -15.42 26.52
CA VAL A 64 2.92 -15.57 26.03
C VAL A 64 2.21 -14.21 25.92
N LYS A 65 2.38 -13.34 26.92
CA LYS A 65 1.82 -11.98 26.91
C LYS A 65 2.39 -11.11 25.76
N VAL A 66 3.68 -11.21 25.46
CA VAL A 66 4.32 -10.47 24.35
C VAL A 66 3.87 -10.97 22.97
N PHE A 67 3.62 -12.27 22.83
CA PHE A 67 3.26 -12.89 21.54
C PHE A 67 1.76 -12.89 21.25
N ARG A 68 0.89 -12.80 22.27
CA ARG A 68 -0.55 -12.65 22.09
C ARG A 68 -0.93 -11.17 21.97
N GLU A 69 -2.02 -10.89 21.26
CA GLU A 69 -2.50 -9.52 21.09
C GLU A 69 -3.00 -8.91 22.42
N PRO A 70 -2.90 -7.58 22.61
CA PRO A 70 -3.45 -6.89 23.80
C PRO A 70 -4.97 -7.07 23.98
N SER A 71 -5.69 -7.41 22.92
CA SER A 71 -7.13 -7.72 22.89
C SER A 71 -7.46 -9.12 23.42
N TYR A 72 -6.44 -9.97 23.62
CA TYR A 72 -6.61 -11.29 24.20
C TYR A 72 -6.94 -11.13 25.68
N VAL A 73 -8.15 -11.54 26.08
CA VAL A 73 -8.53 -11.68 27.49
C VAL A 73 -7.71 -12.83 28.05
N PHE A 74 -6.48 -12.53 28.46
CA PHE A 74 -5.67 -13.45 29.24
C PHE A 74 -6.38 -13.60 30.58
N CYS A 75 -7.12 -14.70 30.73
CA CYS A 75 -7.63 -15.09 32.02
C CYS A 75 -6.43 -15.59 32.81
N ASP A 76 -5.74 -14.69 33.53
CA ASP A 76 -4.58 -14.97 34.40
C ASP A 76 -4.84 -16.15 35.37
N ALA A 77 -6.10 -16.56 35.55
CA ALA A 77 -6.54 -17.62 36.45
C ALA A 77 -6.49 -19.05 35.88
N ASN A 78 -6.23 -19.27 34.57
CA ASN A 78 -6.27 -20.63 34.00
C ASN A 78 -4.95 -21.08 33.38
N GLU A 79 -4.21 -21.85 34.18
CA GLU A 79 -2.94 -22.50 33.82
C GLU A 79 -3.04 -23.34 32.54
N LEU A 80 -4.20 -23.95 32.26
CA LEU A 80 -4.38 -24.77 31.04
C LEU A 80 -4.35 -23.93 29.77
N TYR A 81 -4.87 -22.69 29.81
CA TYR A 81 -4.81 -21.80 28.65
C TYR A 81 -3.39 -21.29 28.42
N PHE A 82 -2.67 -20.95 29.49
CA PHE A 82 -1.25 -20.60 29.41
C PHE A 82 -0.43 -21.72 28.75
N VAL A 83 -0.57 -22.96 29.23
CA VAL A 83 0.16 -24.12 28.68
C VAL A 83 -0.19 -24.34 27.21
N ARG A 84 -1.48 -24.30 26.86
CA ARG A 84 -1.93 -24.43 25.47
C ARG A 84 -1.31 -23.34 24.58
N ASP A 85 -1.40 -22.09 25.00
CA ASP A 85 -0.94 -20.96 24.21
C ASP A 85 0.57 -21.01 24.02
N LEU A 86 1.32 -21.39 25.06
CA LEU A 86 2.76 -21.56 24.97
C LEU A 86 3.14 -22.71 24.04
N ILE A 87 2.42 -23.85 24.08
CA ILE A 87 2.63 -24.95 23.13
C ILE A 87 2.42 -24.48 21.69
N GLU A 88 1.35 -23.75 21.42
CA GLU A 88 1.06 -23.20 20.08
C GLU A 88 2.15 -22.24 19.62
N ILE A 89 2.58 -21.31 20.48
CA ILE A 89 3.63 -20.34 20.16
C ILE A 89 4.95 -21.07 19.88
N VAL A 90 5.38 -21.99 20.75
CA VAL A 90 6.64 -22.72 20.60
C VAL A 90 6.62 -23.58 19.33
N ALA A 91 5.49 -24.23 19.01
CA ALA A 91 5.34 -24.98 17.76
C ALA A 91 5.48 -24.07 16.53
N GLY A 92 4.95 -22.85 16.59
CA GLY A 92 5.08 -21.83 15.53
C GLY A 92 6.53 -21.40 15.25
N THR A 93 7.45 -21.58 16.20
CA THR A 93 8.89 -21.28 16.01
C THR A 93 9.66 -22.40 15.27
N GLY A 94 9.00 -23.53 14.99
CA GLY A 94 9.64 -24.71 14.44
C GLY A 94 10.32 -25.62 15.47
N TYR A 95 10.26 -25.29 16.76
CA TYR A 95 10.63 -26.22 17.83
C TYR A 95 9.58 -27.32 17.96
N GLN A 96 10.01 -28.58 17.96
CA GLN A 96 9.13 -29.75 18.02
C GLN A 96 9.30 -30.49 19.35
N GLY A 97 8.19 -31.01 19.89
CA GLY A 97 8.20 -31.82 21.11
C GLY A 97 8.35 -31.01 22.40
N PHE A 98 7.83 -29.78 22.41
CA PHE A 98 7.59 -29.03 23.64
C PHE A 98 6.36 -29.62 24.36
N GLY A 99 6.42 -29.76 25.67
CA GLY A 99 5.30 -30.25 26.47
C GLY A 99 5.37 -29.84 27.93
N ILE A 100 4.41 -30.30 28.73
CA ILE A 100 4.28 -29.94 30.15
C ILE A 100 5.55 -30.25 30.95
N LYS A 101 6.27 -31.32 30.59
CA LYS A 101 7.55 -31.66 31.24
C LYS A 101 8.58 -30.54 31.14
N ASP A 102 8.63 -29.81 30.02
CA ASP A 102 9.55 -28.69 29.83
C ASP A 102 9.22 -27.48 30.72
N LEU A 103 8.00 -27.44 31.27
CA LEU A 103 7.58 -26.44 32.24
C LEU A 103 7.85 -26.88 33.67
N VAL A 104 7.40 -28.08 34.04
CA VAL A 104 7.45 -28.59 35.43
C VAL A 104 8.87 -29.00 35.81
N GLU A 105 9.61 -29.61 34.89
CA GLU A 105 10.98 -30.09 35.10
C GLU A 105 11.89 -29.56 33.97
N PRO A 106 12.16 -28.25 33.95
CA PRO A 106 12.94 -27.66 32.88
C PRO A 106 14.38 -28.17 32.93
N ASP A 107 14.93 -28.52 31.77
CA ASP A 107 16.33 -28.91 31.58
C ASP A 107 17.08 -27.81 30.84
N TYR A 108 18.29 -27.48 31.30
CA TYR A 108 19.08 -26.40 30.70
C TYR A 108 19.20 -26.49 29.18
N ARG A 109 19.52 -27.68 28.64
CA ARG A 109 19.74 -27.83 27.19
C ARG A 109 18.43 -27.63 26.43
N ARG A 110 17.31 -28.15 26.95
CA ARG A 110 15.99 -28.00 26.32
C ARG A 110 15.49 -26.57 26.43
N THR A 111 15.50 -25.99 27.63
CA THR A 111 15.10 -24.60 27.90
C THR A 111 15.87 -23.62 27.02
N LYS A 112 17.20 -23.77 26.92
CA LYS A 112 18.04 -22.94 26.05
C LYS A 112 17.62 -23.02 24.58
N ARG A 113 17.29 -24.21 24.07
CA ARG A 113 16.83 -24.41 22.68
C ARG A 113 15.46 -23.76 22.46
N ILE A 114 14.53 -23.94 23.40
CA ILE A 114 13.18 -23.36 23.35
C ILE A 114 13.27 -21.84 23.31
N LEU A 115 14.01 -21.23 24.25
CA LEU A 115 14.20 -19.77 24.28
C LEU A 115 14.94 -19.25 23.04
N SER A 116 15.94 -19.97 22.53
CA SER A 116 16.62 -19.58 21.28
C SER A 116 15.66 -19.54 20.10
N ALA A 117 14.74 -20.50 20.01
CA ALA A 117 13.73 -20.56 18.95
C ALA A 117 12.73 -19.40 19.07
N LEU A 118 12.21 -19.15 20.28
CA LEU A 118 11.30 -18.05 20.60
C LEU A 118 11.92 -16.68 20.29
N LEU A 119 13.15 -16.44 20.71
CA LEU A 119 13.84 -15.18 20.46
C LEU A 119 14.18 -14.98 18.98
N THR A 120 14.55 -16.05 18.26
CA THR A 120 14.77 -15.98 16.81
C THR A 120 13.47 -15.63 16.08
N PHE A 121 12.36 -16.22 16.52
CA PHE A 121 11.04 -15.89 15.99
C PHE A 121 10.62 -14.45 16.34
N ASN A 122 10.95 -13.96 17.54
CA ASN A 122 10.72 -12.56 17.90
C ASN A 122 11.48 -11.60 16.96
N ASP A 123 12.77 -11.85 16.74
CA ASP A 123 13.61 -11.06 15.84
C ASP A 123 13.00 -11.01 14.43
N PHE A 124 12.50 -12.14 13.94
CA PHE A 124 11.80 -12.23 12.65
C PHE A 124 10.48 -11.45 12.65
N ARG A 125 9.66 -11.59 13.70
CA ARG A 125 8.38 -10.90 13.85
C ARG A 125 8.57 -9.39 13.85
N GLU A 126 9.53 -8.87 14.61
CA GLU A 126 9.83 -7.43 14.65
C GLU A 126 10.27 -6.89 13.29
N ALA A 127 11.13 -7.63 12.58
CA ALA A 127 11.53 -7.24 11.22
C ALA A 127 10.33 -7.19 10.26
N ARG A 128 9.36 -8.11 10.40
CA ARG A 128 8.14 -8.11 9.61
C ARG A 128 7.19 -6.99 9.98
N ILE A 129 7.01 -6.70 11.26
CA ILE A 129 6.21 -5.55 11.74
C ILE A 129 6.74 -4.25 11.12
N LYS A 130 8.05 -4.00 11.20
CA LYS A 130 8.67 -2.83 10.58
C LYS A 130 8.41 -2.74 9.07
N SER A 131 8.48 -3.87 8.37
CA SER A 131 8.15 -3.94 6.93
C SER A 131 6.68 -3.62 6.65
N TYR A 132 5.76 -4.08 7.49
CA TYR A 132 4.33 -3.79 7.35
C TYR A 132 4.01 -2.33 7.69
N GLU A 133 4.63 -1.76 8.72
CA GLU A 133 4.51 -0.34 9.05
C GLU A 133 4.95 0.55 7.89
N GLN A 134 6.08 0.23 7.23
CA GLN A 134 6.53 0.93 6.03
C GLN A 134 5.51 0.81 4.89
N ALA A 135 4.99 -0.39 4.63
CA ALA A 135 3.97 -0.61 3.61
C ALA A 135 2.67 0.16 3.91
N LEU A 136 2.26 0.24 5.17
CA LEU A 136 1.10 1.02 5.61
C LEU A 136 1.32 2.52 5.38
N CYS A 137 2.49 3.06 5.70
CA CYS A 137 2.84 4.46 5.41
C CYS A 137 2.75 4.76 3.91
N THR A 138 3.31 3.91 3.05
CA THR A 138 3.23 4.06 1.59
C THR A 138 1.78 3.97 1.09
N LEU A 139 0.98 3.06 1.65
CA LEU A 139 -0.44 2.94 1.29
C LEU A 139 -1.23 4.20 1.63
N VAL A 140 -0.98 4.80 2.80
CA VAL A 140 -1.60 6.07 3.20
C VAL A 140 -1.19 7.20 2.24
N GLN A 141 0.10 7.34 1.93
CA GLN A 141 0.60 8.34 0.97
C GLN A 141 -0.06 8.21 -0.41
N HIS A 142 -0.18 6.99 -0.94
CA HIS A 142 -0.86 6.77 -2.22
C HIS A 142 -2.35 7.08 -2.17
N LYS A 143 -3.02 6.83 -1.03
CA LYS A 143 -4.43 7.16 -0.84
C LYS A 143 -4.64 8.68 -0.83
N ASP A 144 -3.75 9.42 -0.19
CA ASP A 144 -3.80 10.89 -0.14
C ASP A 144 -3.53 11.49 -1.53
N MET A 145 -2.49 11.00 -2.22
CA MET A 145 -2.18 11.42 -3.59
C MET A 145 -3.33 11.14 -4.56
N LYS A 146 -3.96 9.95 -4.46
CA LYS A 146 -5.14 9.61 -5.27
C LYS A 146 -6.30 10.56 -5.01
N THR A 147 -6.48 10.99 -3.76
CA THR A 147 -7.55 11.92 -3.38
C THR A 147 -7.27 13.32 -3.93
N ALA A 148 -6.02 13.81 -3.82
CA ALA A 148 -5.60 15.09 -4.39
C ALA A 148 -5.76 15.12 -5.92
N LEU A 149 -5.29 14.09 -6.64
CA LEU A 149 -5.44 13.99 -8.10
C LEU A 149 -6.91 13.93 -8.52
N LYS A 150 -7.78 13.29 -7.74
CA LYS A 150 -9.23 13.27 -8.03
C LYS A 150 -9.83 14.68 -7.96
N LEU A 151 -9.44 15.46 -6.96
CA LEU A 151 -9.88 16.85 -6.82
C LEU A 151 -9.36 17.72 -7.96
N GLU A 152 -8.09 17.56 -8.34
CA GLU A 152 -7.49 18.28 -9.48
C GLU A 152 -8.20 17.93 -10.79
N VAL A 153 -8.44 16.64 -11.07
CA VAL A 153 -9.18 16.21 -12.25
C VAL A 153 -10.60 16.77 -12.27
N GLN A 154 -11.26 16.87 -11.11
CA GLN A 154 -12.57 17.49 -11.02
C GLN A 154 -12.50 18.98 -11.36
N GLY A 155 -11.56 19.73 -10.78
CA GLY A 155 -11.38 21.15 -11.09
C GLY A 155 -11.08 21.41 -12.57
N LEU A 156 -10.20 20.61 -13.18
CA LEU A 156 -9.91 20.71 -14.61
C LEU A 156 -11.13 20.44 -15.50
N LYS A 157 -12.02 19.52 -15.09
CA LYS A 157 -13.27 19.28 -15.83
C LYS A 157 -14.22 20.48 -15.77
N GLU A 158 -14.31 21.11 -14.61
CA GLU A 158 -15.10 22.33 -14.41
C GLU A 158 -14.54 23.48 -15.27
N ASP A 159 -13.21 23.66 -15.29
CA ASP A 159 -12.54 24.65 -16.13
C ASP A 159 -12.76 24.42 -17.63
N ILE A 160 -12.69 23.15 -18.07
CA ILE A 160 -12.97 22.79 -19.47
C ILE A 160 -14.42 23.14 -19.82
N ALA A 161 -15.38 22.82 -18.95
CA ALA A 161 -16.79 23.12 -19.17
C ALA A 161 -17.04 24.63 -19.28
N ALA A 162 -16.43 25.43 -18.39
CA ALA A 162 -16.51 26.88 -18.42
C ALA A 162 -15.93 27.46 -19.71
N ARG A 163 -14.76 26.99 -20.15
CA ARG A 163 -14.14 27.43 -21.41
C ARG A 163 -14.96 27.05 -22.62
N GLN A 164 -15.57 25.86 -22.64
CA GLN A 164 -16.46 25.45 -23.73
C GLN A 164 -17.71 26.34 -23.82
N LEU A 165 -18.25 26.81 -22.69
CA LEU A 165 -19.35 27.76 -22.68
C LEU A 165 -18.92 29.10 -23.30
N MET A 166 -17.77 29.65 -22.87
CA MET A 166 -17.24 30.90 -23.44
C MET A 166 -16.97 30.79 -24.94
N VAL A 167 -16.45 29.66 -25.41
CA VAL A 167 -16.24 29.44 -26.85
C VAL A 167 -17.57 29.50 -27.61
N ARG A 168 -18.63 28.87 -27.10
CA ARG A 168 -19.96 28.92 -27.74
C ARG A 168 -20.54 30.33 -27.79
N GLU A 169 -20.42 31.09 -26.70
CA GLU A 169 -20.88 32.48 -26.63
C GLU A 169 -20.12 33.36 -27.62
N ASN A 170 -18.79 33.25 -27.65
CA ASN A 170 -17.94 33.98 -28.58
C ASN A 170 -18.19 33.58 -30.04
N GLU A 171 -18.43 32.30 -30.33
CA GLU A 171 -18.78 31.83 -31.68
C GLU A 171 -20.08 32.46 -32.17
N ALA A 172 -21.08 32.58 -31.30
CA ALA A 172 -22.34 33.26 -31.62
C ALA A 172 -22.13 34.75 -31.92
N GLU A 173 -21.33 35.45 -31.11
CA GLU A 173 -20.99 36.86 -31.33
C GLU A 173 -20.22 37.05 -32.65
N VAL A 174 -19.18 36.24 -32.89
CA VAL A 174 -18.40 36.26 -34.14
C VAL A 174 -19.32 36.02 -35.35
N GLN A 175 -20.29 35.11 -35.24
CA GLN A 175 -21.23 34.85 -36.32
C GLN A 175 -22.17 36.04 -36.56
N SER A 176 -22.65 36.71 -35.51
CA SER A 176 -23.43 37.94 -35.63
C SER A 176 -22.63 39.05 -36.31
N THR A 177 -21.40 39.31 -35.84
CA THR A 177 -20.54 40.34 -36.43
C THR A 177 -20.21 40.04 -37.90
N ARG A 178 -20.02 38.77 -38.27
CA ARG A 178 -19.83 38.38 -39.68
C ARG A 178 -21.06 38.73 -40.52
N GLN A 179 -22.26 38.46 -40.03
CA GLN A 179 -23.49 38.82 -40.73
C GLN A 179 -23.62 40.34 -40.90
N ASP A 180 -23.30 41.12 -39.87
CA ASP A 180 -23.33 42.58 -39.93
C ASP A 180 -22.30 43.13 -40.93
N CYS A 181 -21.09 42.57 -40.95
CA CYS A 181 -20.08 42.91 -41.95
C CYS A 181 -20.55 42.61 -43.38
N ASP A 182 -21.17 41.45 -43.60
CA ASP A 182 -21.71 41.07 -44.90
C ASP A 182 -22.83 42.02 -45.36
N GLN A 183 -23.73 42.41 -44.44
CA GLN A 183 -24.78 43.40 -44.72
C GLN A 183 -24.21 44.78 -45.05
N LEU A 184 -23.25 45.28 -44.25
CA LEU A 184 -22.60 46.56 -44.50
C LEU A 184 -21.83 46.55 -45.83
N LEU A 185 -21.20 45.43 -46.19
CA LEU A 185 -20.56 45.27 -47.51
C LEU A 185 -21.56 45.32 -48.66
N GLN A 186 -22.77 44.75 -48.49
CA GLN A 186 -23.83 44.86 -49.49
C GLN A 186 -24.35 46.31 -49.61
N GLN A 187 -24.60 46.98 -48.49
CA GLN A 187 -25.02 48.39 -48.48
C GLN A 187 -23.97 49.29 -49.13
N LEU A 188 -22.68 49.05 -48.86
CA LEU A 188 -21.58 49.77 -49.49
C LEU A 188 -21.55 49.58 -51.02
N ARG A 189 -21.84 48.36 -51.51
CA ARG A 189 -21.94 48.09 -52.95
C ARG A 189 -23.12 48.83 -53.58
N GLN A 190 -24.29 48.81 -52.93
CA GLN A 190 -25.48 49.53 -53.40
C GLN A 190 -25.23 51.04 -53.44
N ALA A 191 -24.71 51.62 -52.36
CA ALA A 191 -24.39 53.04 -52.29
C ALA A 191 -23.35 53.46 -53.35
N LYS A 192 -22.35 52.62 -53.63
CA LYS A 192 -21.41 52.86 -54.74
C LYS A 192 -22.09 52.86 -56.11
N GLN A 193 -23.04 51.96 -56.33
CA GLN A 193 -23.80 51.88 -57.57
C GLN A 193 -24.71 53.11 -57.74
N GLU A 194 -25.43 53.51 -56.69
CA GLU A 194 -26.27 54.72 -56.67
C GLU A 194 -25.43 55.98 -56.91
N LYS A 195 -24.28 56.10 -56.24
CA LYS A 195 -23.34 57.21 -56.47
C LYS A 195 -22.92 57.27 -57.94
N GLY A 196 -22.57 56.13 -58.54
CA GLY A 196 -22.20 56.08 -59.96
C GLY A 196 -23.34 56.51 -60.89
N GLN A 197 -24.59 56.15 -60.59
CA GLN A 197 -25.76 56.60 -61.34
C GLN A 197 -26.02 58.11 -61.19
N LEU A 198 -25.88 58.65 -59.99
CA LEU A 198 -26.01 60.08 -59.70
C LEU A 198 -24.91 60.90 -60.38
N GLU A 199 -23.67 60.41 -60.40
CA GLU A 199 -22.58 61.05 -61.13
C GLU A 199 -22.85 61.06 -62.64
N ALA A 200 -23.37 59.97 -63.21
CA ALA A 200 -23.76 59.92 -64.63
C ALA A 200 -24.90 60.90 -64.96
N THR A 201 -25.96 60.94 -64.15
CA THR A 201 -27.07 61.90 -64.33
C THR A 201 -26.61 63.34 -64.14
N LYS A 202 -25.71 63.61 -63.19
CA LYS A 202 -25.09 64.93 -63.02
C LYS A 202 -24.35 65.36 -64.28
N VAL A 203 -23.54 64.48 -64.87
CA VAL A 203 -22.82 64.76 -66.14
C VAL A 203 -23.81 65.04 -67.27
N GLU A 204 -24.87 64.24 -67.40
CA GLU A 204 -25.89 64.43 -68.44
C GLU A 204 -26.64 65.77 -68.28
N LEU A 205 -27.08 66.10 -67.06
CA LEU A 205 -27.73 67.37 -66.76
C LEU A 205 -26.79 68.56 -67.00
N GLN A 206 -25.52 68.44 -66.65
CA GLN A 206 -24.53 69.48 -66.91
C GLN A 206 -24.34 69.69 -68.43
N ALA A 207 -24.30 68.62 -69.21
CA ALA A 207 -24.23 68.71 -70.67
C ALA A 207 -25.47 69.39 -71.27
N ARG A 208 -26.67 69.08 -70.76
CA ARG A 208 -27.93 69.74 -71.15
C ARG A 208 -27.95 71.23 -70.77
N LEU A 209 -27.45 71.57 -69.58
CA LEU A 209 -27.35 72.96 -69.12
C LEU A 209 -26.44 73.77 -70.04
N ASN A 210 -25.25 73.25 -70.36
CA ASN A 210 -24.31 73.91 -71.26
C ASN A 210 -24.92 74.09 -72.67
N ALA A 211 -25.57 73.05 -73.21
CA ALA A 211 -26.26 73.14 -74.50
C ALA A 211 -27.41 74.18 -74.51
N ALA A 212 -28.13 74.33 -73.41
CA ALA A 212 -29.17 75.36 -73.27
C ALA A 212 -28.59 76.77 -73.10
N GLN A 213 -27.42 76.91 -72.49
CA GLN A 213 -26.69 78.17 -72.40
C GLN A 213 -26.15 78.60 -73.77
N ASP A 214 -25.67 77.66 -74.58
CA ASP A 214 -25.20 77.92 -75.95
C ASP A 214 -26.34 78.29 -76.93
N GLN A 215 -27.59 77.96 -76.63
CA GLN A 215 -28.78 78.36 -77.41
C GLN A 215 -29.35 79.75 -77.04
N ASN A 216 -28.92 80.32 -75.91
CA ASN A 216 -29.37 81.61 -75.39
C ASN A 216 -28.30 82.72 -75.46
N ALA A 217 -27.15 82.43 -76.07
CA ALA A 217 -26.06 83.36 -76.36
C ALA A 217 -26.06 83.72 -77.86
#